data_AF-A0A953NXN0-F1
#
_entry.id   AF-A0A953NXN0-F1
#
_cell.length_a   1.000
_cell.length_b   1.000
_cell.length_c   1.000
_cell.angle_alpha   90.00
_cell.angle_beta   90.00
_cell.angle_gamma   90.00
#
_symmetry.space_group_name_H-M   'P 1'
#
loop_
_entity.id
_entity.type
_entity.pdbx_description
1 polymer ?
#
loop_
_entity_poly.entity_id
_entity_poly.type
_entity_poly.pdbx_seq_one_letter_code
_entity_poly.pdbx_strand_id
1 'polypeptide(L)'
;MTEPNQTAQSRIERFLAQLYVDPQQRKRFLRDPLATAKAAGLSEWECAEVAKISPQEMERAAGSFDRKREVKKRHRRLGNVRRLVQWLFKTL
;
A
#
# COMPACT_ATOMS: atom_id res chain seq x y z
N MET A 1 -16.19 27.56 0.50
CA MET A 1 -16.76 26.63 -0.49
C MET A 1 -15.70 25.55 -0.71
N THR A 2 -15.83 24.41 -0.05
CA THR A 2 -14.83 23.34 -0.09
C THR A 2 -15.31 22.30 -1.10
N GLU A 3 -14.51 22.10 -2.16
CA GLU A 3 -14.75 21.16 -3.26
C GLU A 3 -15.07 19.74 -2.73
N PRO A 4 -16.30 19.21 -2.88
CA PRO A 4 -16.65 17.88 -2.39
C PRO A 4 -15.84 16.75 -3.07
N ASN A 5 -15.29 17.02 -4.25
CA ASN A 5 -14.62 16.04 -5.10
C ASN A 5 -13.23 15.61 -4.58
N GLN A 6 -12.51 16.52 -3.91
CA GLN A 6 -11.13 16.26 -3.46
C GLN A 6 -11.06 15.23 -2.34
N THR A 7 -12.07 15.18 -1.48
CA THR A 7 -12.13 14.18 -0.39
C THR A 7 -12.48 12.79 -0.91
N ALA A 8 -13.38 12.68 -1.90
CA ALA A 8 -13.75 11.40 -2.51
C ALA A 8 -12.54 10.80 -3.25
N GLN A 9 -11.88 11.60 -4.10
CA GLN A 9 -10.67 11.19 -4.80
C GLN A 9 -9.56 10.75 -3.81
N SER A 10 -9.39 11.47 -2.70
CA SER A 10 -8.43 11.07 -1.67
C SER A 10 -8.76 9.74 -0.96
N ARG A 11 -10.05 9.38 -0.83
CA ARG A 11 -10.49 8.12 -0.21
C ARG A 11 -10.21 6.93 -1.10
N ILE A 12 -10.58 7.02 -2.39
CA ILE A 12 -10.33 5.92 -3.33
C ILE A 12 -8.82 5.70 -3.53
N GLU A 13 -8.03 6.77 -3.66
CA GLU A 13 -6.58 6.66 -3.75
C GLU A 13 -5.98 6.00 -2.50
N ARG A 14 -6.42 6.42 -1.31
CA ARG A 14 -5.99 5.80 -0.04
C ARG A 14 -6.38 4.33 0.03
N PHE A 15 -7.61 3.99 -0.37
CA PHE A 15 -8.10 2.62 -0.38
C PHE A 15 -7.27 1.74 -1.31
N LEU A 16 -7.02 2.19 -2.55
CA LEU A 16 -6.18 1.49 -3.51
C LEU A 16 -4.76 1.34 -2.98
N ALA A 17 -4.18 2.40 -2.42
CA ALA A 17 -2.85 2.35 -1.82
C ALA A 17 -2.80 1.28 -0.71
N GLN A 18 -3.78 1.24 0.19
CA GLN A 18 -3.87 0.22 1.24
C GLN A 18 -3.99 -1.20 0.65
N LEU A 19 -4.79 -1.38 -0.39
CA LEU A 19 -5.02 -2.68 -1.03
C LEU A 19 -3.72 -3.32 -1.57
N TYR A 20 -2.82 -2.50 -2.12
CA TYR A 20 -1.56 -2.98 -2.67
C TYR A 20 -0.46 -3.20 -1.61
N VAL A 21 -0.58 -2.64 -0.42
CA VAL A 21 0.52 -2.59 0.56
C VAL A 21 0.21 -3.27 1.89
N ASP A 22 -1.07 -3.47 2.21
CA ASP A 22 -1.54 -4.17 3.40
C ASP A 22 -2.09 -5.55 2.99
N PRO A 23 -1.38 -6.65 3.35
CA PRO A 23 -1.81 -7.99 3.00
C PRO A 23 -3.12 -8.40 3.68
N GLN A 24 -3.45 -7.85 4.86
CA GLN A 24 -4.70 -8.16 5.55
C GLN A 24 -5.88 -7.47 4.86
N GLN A 25 -5.72 -6.21 4.49
CA GLN A 25 -6.72 -5.48 3.72
C GLN A 25 -6.97 -6.17 2.38
N ARG A 26 -5.90 -6.59 1.68
CA ARG A 26 -6.00 -7.37 0.44
C ARG A 26 -6.76 -8.68 0.65
N LYS A 27 -6.44 -9.45 1.69
CA LYS A 27 -7.13 -10.71 2.00
C LYS A 27 -8.64 -10.50 2.25
N ARG A 28 -9.03 -9.41 2.92
CA ARG A 28 -10.45 -9.06 3.14
C ARG A 28 -11.13 -8.73 1.81
N PHE A 29 -10.48 -7.89 1.01
CA PHE A 29 -10.98 -7.50 -0.31
C PHE A 29 -11.18 -8.69 -1.24
N LEU A 30 -10.23 -9.62 -1.31
CA LEU A 30 -10.34 -10.81 -2.15
C LEU A 30 -11.48 -11.76 -1.74
N ARG A 31 -11.96 -11.67 -0.50
CA ARG A 31 -13.11 -12.45 -0.01
C ARG A 31 -14.45 -11.76 -0.32
N ASP A 32 -14.49 -10.44 -0.15
CA ASP A 32 -15.67 -9.64 -0.43
C ASP A 32 -15.25 -8.21 -0.85
N PRO A 33 -15.09 -7.98 -2.16
CA PRO A 33 -14.64 -6.69 -2.70
C PRO A 33 -15.58 -5.55 -2.35
N LEU A 34 -16.89 -5.79 -2.48
CA LEU A 34 -17.93 -4.77 -2.31
C LEU A 34 -18.09 -4.38 -0.84
N ALA A 35 -18.16 -5.35 0.07
CA ALA A 35 -18.25 -5.05 1.50
C ALA A 35 -16.99 -4.33 1.99
N THR A 36 -15.81 -4.72 1.50
CA THR A 36 -14.54 -4.10 1.88
C THR A 36 -14.44 -2.65 1.37
N ALA A 37 -14.87 -2.39 0.13
CA ALA A 37 -14.91 -1.04 -0.44
C ALA A 37 -15.94 -0.14 0.27
N LYS A 38 -17.14 -0.67 0.54
CA LYS A 38 -18.20 0.04 1.27
C LYS A 38 -17.76 0.40 2.70
N ALA A 39 -17.10 -0.52 3.39
CA ALA A 39 -16.55 -0.28 4.73
C ALA A 39 -15.47 0.82 4.75
N ALA A 40 -14.80 1.06 3.62
CA ALA A 40 -13.84 2.15 3.44
C ALA A 40 -14.51 3.49 3.07
N GLY A 41 -15.85 3.53 2.98
CA GLY A 41 -16.62 4.74 2.71
C GLY A 41 -16.62 5.16 1.24
N LEU A 42 -16.37 4.22 0.32
CA LEU A 42 -16.52 4.45 -1.12
C LEU A 42 -18.01 4.53 -1.49
N SER A 43 -18.33 5.33 -2.49
CA SER A 43 -19.66 5.37 -3.09
C SER A 43 -19.99 4.04 -3.78
N GLU A 44 -21.26 3.82 -4.10
CA GLU A 44 -21.70 2.59 -4.78
C GLU A 44 -21.04 2.40 -6.15
N TRP A 45 -20.89 3.49 -6.90
CA TRP A 45 -20.19 3.49 -8.18
C TRP A 45 -18.71 3.12 -8.01
N GLU A 46 -18.01 3.75 -7.07
CA GLU A 46 -16.61 3.41 -6.78
C GLU A 46 -16.46 1.96 -6.30
N CYS A 47 -17.37 1.46 -5.47
CA CYS A 47 -17.39 0.05 -5.04
C CYS A 47 -17.50 -0.90 -6.24
N ALA A 48 -18.39 -0.60 -7.19
CA ALA A 48 -18.57 -1.40 -8.40
C ALA A 48 -17.33 -1.36 -9.30
N GLU A 49 -16.66 -0.21 -9.42
CA GLU A 49 -15.42 -0.09 -10.21
C GLU A 49 -14.26 -0.86 -9.57
N VAL A 50 -14.01 -0.70 -8.27
CA VAL A 50 -12.91 -1.42 -7.61
C VAL A 50 -13.15 -2.93 -7.58
N ALA A 51 -14.41 -3.38 -7.50
CA ALA A 51 -14.74 -4.80 -7.55
C ALA A 51 -14.37 -5.48 -8.87
N LYS A 52 -14.14 -4.72 -9.95
CA LYS A 52 -13.67 -5.24 -11.24
C LYS A 52 -12.16 -5.48 -11.28
N ILE A 53 -11.41 -5.07 -10.26
CA ILE A 53 -9.96 -5.27 -10.23
C ILE A 53 -9.65 -6.78 -10.20
N SER A 54 -8.83 -7.23 -11.14
CA SER A 54 -8.41 -8.63 -11.23
C SER A 54 -7.61 -9.05 -9.98
N PRO A 55 -8.04 -10.13 -9.28
CA PRO A 55 -7.29 -10.71 -8.16
C PRO A 55 -5.84 -11.04 -8.50
N GLN A 56 -5.60 -11.63 -9.67
CA GLN A 56 -4.27 -12.09 -10.09
C GLN A 56 -3.32 -10.92 -10.34
N GLU A 57 -3.80 -9.88 -11.04
CA GLU A 57 -2.99 -8.69 -11.30
C GLU A 57 -2.70 -7.92 -10.00
N MET A 58 -3.66 -7.90 -9.08
CA MET A 58 -3.48 -7.29 -7.77
C MET A 58 -2.37 -7.98 -6.96
N GLU A 59 -2.38 -9.31 -6.89
CA GLU A 59 -1.36 -10.08 -6.18
C GLU A 59 0.03 -9.89 -6.81
N ARG A 60 0.13 -9.89 -8.15
CA ARG A 60 1.39 -9.61 -8.87
C ARG A 60 1.94 -8.23 -8.57
N ALA A 61 1.10 -7.21 -8.60
CA ALA A 61 1.48 -5.84 -8.30
C ALA A 61 1.94 -5.71 -6.84
N ALA A 62 1.16 -6.25 -5.90
CA ALA A 62 1.51 -6.26 -4.48
C ALA A 62 2.85 -6.93 -4.20
N GLY A 63 3.09 -8.13 -4.75
CA GLY A 63 4.37 -8.84 -4.58
C GLY A 63 5.55 -8.05 -5.15
N SER A 64 5.34 -7.22 -6.17
CA SER A 64 6.37 -6.33 -6.69
C SER A 64 6.66 -5.15 -5.75
N PHE A 65 5.64 -4.60 -5.09
CA PHE A 65 5.85 -3.57 -4.07
C PHE A 65 6.55 -4.12 -2.82
N ASP A 66 6.22 -5.34 -2.40
CA ASP A 66 6.87 -6.01 -1.27
C ASP A 66 8.35 -6.25 -1.56
N ARG A 67 8.70 -6.79 -2.74
CA ARG A 67 10.10 -6.94 -3.18
C ARG A 67 10.84 -5.60 -3.18
N LYS A 68 10.23 -4.54 -3.70
CA LYS A 68 10.83 -3.19 -3.70
C LYS A 68 11.04 -2.66 -2.27
N ARG A 69 10.13 -2.93 -1.33
CA ARG A 69 10.29 -2.56 0.09
C ARG A 69 11.42 -3.33 0.75
N GLU A 70 11.51 -4.64 0.54
CA GLU A 70 12.56 -5.45 1.15
C GLU A 70 13.96 -5.03 0.67
N VAL A 71 14.11 -4.72 -0.63
CA VAL A 71 15.35 -4.13 -1.15
C VAL A 71 15.68 -2.80 -0.48
N LYS A 72 14.70 -1.89 -0.35
CA LYS A 72 14.90 -0.60 0.36
C LYS A 72 15.26 -0.79 1.84
N LYS A 73 14.61 -1.72 2.55
CA LYS A 73 14.94 -2.07 3.94
C LYS A 73 16.36 -2.60 4.06
N ARG A 74 16.78 -3.49 3.16
CA ARG A 74 18.14 -4.05 3.11
C ARG A 74 19.18 -2.96 2.88
N HIS A 75 18.97 -2.06 1.91
CA HIS A 75 19.88 -0.93 1.67
C HIS A 75 19.96 0.03 2.86
N ARG A 76 18.84 0.34 3.51
CA ARG A 76 18.84 1.16 4.74
C ARG A 76 19.61 0.50 5.88
N ARG A 77 19.43 -0.81 6.09
CA ARG A 77 20.19 -1.58 7.11
C ARG A 77 21.68 -1.55 6.84
N LEU A 78 22.12 -1.79 5.60
CA LEU A 78 23.53 -1.74 5.22
C LEU A 78 24.14 -0.33 5.36
N GLY A 79 23.41 0.71 4.97
CA GLY A 79 23.84 2.10 5.16
C GLY A 79 23.94 2.50 6.64
N ASN A 80 23.08 1.96 7.50
CA ASN A 80 23.13 2.19 8.94
C ASN A 80 24.30 1.45 9.60
N VAL A 81 24.56 0.19 9.22
CA VAL A 81 25.72 -0.59 9.70
C VAL A 81 27.03 0.07 9.28
N ARG A 82 27.13 0.51 8.02
CA ARG A 82 28.33 1.18 7.51
C ARG A 82 28.62 2.51 8.22
N ARG A 83 27.58 3.27 8.57
CA ARG A 83 27.72 4.48 9.40
C ARG A 83 28.17 4.18 10.83
N LEU A 84 27.65 3.10 11.42
CA LEU A 84 28.03 2.69 12.77
C LEU A 84 29.48 2.18 12.84
N VAL A 85 29.89 1.39 11.85
CA VAL A 85 31.29 0.97 11.66
C VAL A 85 32.21 2.17 11.47
N GLN A 86 31.85 3.14 10.60
CA GLN A 86 32.63 4.36 10.43
C GLN A 86 32.72 5.21 11.70
N TRP A 87 31.69 5.23 12.54
CA TRP A 87 31.73 5.94 13.82
C TRP A 87 32.66 5.23 14.83
N LEU A 88 32.59 3.91 14.92
CA LEU A 88 33.47 3.09 15.78
C LEU A 88 34.95 3.19 15.37
N PHE A 89 35.24 3.23 14.07
CA PHE A 89 36.62 3.38 13.58
C PHE A 89 37.14 4.83 13.61
N LYS A 90 36.28 5.83 13.83
CA LYS A 90 36.67 7.25 13.93
C LYS A 90 36.89 7.72 15.38
N THR A 91 36.60 6.85 16.35
CA THR A 91 36.74 7.14 17.80
C THR A 91 37.89 6.39 18.45
N LEU A 92 38.69 5.65 17.67
CA LEU A 92 39.95 5.02 18.08
C LEU A 92 41.16 5.78 17.53
#